data_AF-A0A369LF02-F1
#
_entry.id   AF-A0A369LF02-F1
#
_cell.length_a   1.000
_cell.length_b   1.000
_cell.length_c   1.000
_cell.angle_alpha   90.00
_cell.angle_beta   90.00
_cell.angle_gamma   90.00
#
_symmetry.space_group_name_H-M   'P 1'
#
loop_
_entity.id
_entity.type
_entity.pdbx_description
1 polymer ?
#
loop_
_entity_poly.entity_id
_entity_poly.type
_entity_poly.pdbx_seq_one_letter_code
_entity_poly.pdbx_strand_id
1 'polypeptide(L)'
;MKCWELRGCYEDAEMNGRCPHNIPGEPCPADCHFAACFRPTHVVCTDFGKLLNPSRDFDAAVKEICRFCEFFLEHGPSTADRAGEGPTRQGNPNRFLL
;
A
#
# COMPACT_ATOMS: atom_id res chain seq x y z
N MET A 1 5.08 -12.08 7.66
CA MET A 1 3.77 -11.72 7.07
C MET A 1 3.95 -10.52 6.15
N LYS A 2 3.41 -10.57 4.93
CA LYS A 2 3.45 -9.46 3.98
C LYS A 2 2.47 -8.37 4.40
N CYS A 3 2.97 -7.40 5.16
CA CYS A 3 2.09 -6.40 5.77
C CYS A 3 1.30 -5.56 4.77
N TRP A 4 1.78 -5.40 3.55
CA TRP A 4 1.16 -4.60 2.49
C TRP A 4 -0.09 -5.25 1.87
N GLU A 5 -0.33 -6.55 2.11
CA GLU A 5 -1.53 -7.27 1.65
C GLU A 5 -2.72 -7.09 2.63
N LEU A 6 -2.46 -6.54 3.83
CA LEU A 6 -3.48 -6.32 4.85
C LEU A 6 -3.90 -4.86 4.95
N ARG A 7 -5.22 -4.64 5.08
CA ARG A 7 -5.82 -3.35 5.46
C ARG A 7 -5.25 -2.86 6.80
N GLY A 8 -5.20 -1.55 6.99
CA GLY A 8 -4.73 -0.94 8.23
C GLY A 8 -5.53 -1.38 9.45
N CYS A 9 -6.85 -1.24 9.36
CA CYS A 9 -7.80 -1.68 10.37
C CYS A 9 -8.03 -3.21 10.41
N TYR A 10 -7.11 -4.05 9.90
CA TYR A 10 -7.32 -5.51 9.91
C TYR A 10 -7.53 -6.09 11.31
N GLU A 11 -6.89 -5.50 12.33
CA GLU A 11 -7.00 -5.94 13.73
C GLU A 11 -8.11 -5.22 14.51
N ASP A 12 -8.70 -4.16 13.95
CA ASP A 12 -9.80 -3.41 14.57
C ASP A 12 -11.13 -3.79 13.92
N ALA A 13 -11.88 -4.70 14.57
CA ALA A 13 -13.09 -5.27 13.99
C ALA A 13 -14.20 -4.23 13.73
N GLU A 14 -14.30 -3.18 14.56
CA GLU A 14 -15.31 -2.14 14.38
C GLU A 14 -14.99 -1.30 13.14
N MET A 15 -13.76 -0.78 13.06
CA MET A 15 -13.32 0.01 11.93
C MET A 15 -13.26 -0.83 10.65
N ASN A 16 -12.86 -2.11 10.73
CA ASN A 16 -12.88 -3.02 9.58
C ASN A 16 -14.28 -3.18 8.99
N GLY A 17 -15.28 -3.41 9.85
CA GLY A 17 -16.67 -3.62 9.43
C GLY A 17 -17.38 -2.37 8.89
N ARG A 18 -16.84 -1.17 9.16
CA ARG A 18 -17.47 0.12 8.80
C ARG A 18 -16.56 1.04 7.98
N CYS A 19 -15.41 0.54 7.52
CA CYS A 19 -14.44 1.38 6.83
C CYS A 19 -15.06 1.93 5.53
N PRO A 20 -15.05 3.27 5.32
CA PRO A 20 -15.61 3.87 4.12
C PRO A 20 -14.85 3.44 2.85
N HIS A 21 -13.57 3.08 2.99
CA HIS A 21 -12.71 2.65 1.90
C HIS A 21 -12.71 1.12 1.71
N ASN A 22 -13.61 0.36 2.34
CA ASN A 22 -13.70 -1.10 2.17
C ASN A 22 -14.41 -1.45 0.85
N ILE A 23 -13.97 -0.80 -0.23
CA ILE A 23 -14.48 -0.94 -1.58
C ILE A 23 -13.42 -1.72 -2.38
N PRO A 24 -13.81 -2.71 -3.21
CA PRO A 24 -12.87 -3.45 -4.03
C PRO A 24 -12.00 -2.52 -4.89
N GLY A 25 -10.68 -2.63 -4.76
CA GLY A 25 -9.71 -1.81 -5.50
C GLY A 25 -9.38 -0.45 -4.87
N GLU A 26 -10.07 -0.04 -3.80
CA GLU A 26 -9.75 1.20 -3.10
C GLU A 26 -8.67 0.96 -2.01
N PRO A 27 -7.57 1.72 -2.02
CA PRO A 27 -6.50 1.57 -1.02
C PRO A 27 -6.91 2.12 0.35
N CYS A 28 -6.18 1.76 1.41
CA CYS A 28 -6.21 2.55 2.64
C CYS A 28 -5.48 3.88 2.39
N PRO A 29 -6.09 5.02 2.73
CA PRO A 29 -5.44 6.33 2.63
C PRO A 29 -4.16 6.43 3.46
N ALA A 30 -3.20 7.23 3.01
CA ALA A 30 -1.92 7.42 3.69
C ALA A 30 -2.06 8.07 5.08
N ASP A 31 -3.07 8.92 5.24
CA ASP A 31 -3.38 9.71 6.44
C ASP A 31 -4.40 9.03 7.36
N CYS A 32 -4.89 7.84 6.99
CA CYS A 32 -5.79 7.08 7.85
C CYS A 32 -5.05 6.64 9.12
N HIS A 33 -5.60 6.99 10.29
CA HIS A 33 -5.06 6.60 11.59
C HIS A 33 -4.78 5.10 11.70
N PHE A 34 -5.72 4.28 11.21
CA PHE A 34 -5.61 2.82 11.25
C PHE A 34 -4.63 2.26 10.21
N ALA A 35 -4.25 3.03 9.19
CA ALA A 35 -3.26 2.61 8.20
C ALA A 35 -1.82 2.82 8.68
N ALA A 36 -1.59 3.61 9.73
CA ALA A 36 -0.28 3.83 10.31
C ALA A 36 0.42 2.50 10.63
N CYS A 37 1.69 2.37 10.24
CA CYS A 37 2.45 1.15 10.43
C CYS A 37 3.50 1.36 11.53
N PHE A 38 3.32 0.68 12.66
CA PHE A 38 4.24 0.73 13.81
C PHE A 38 5.23 -0.44 13.84
N ARG A 39 5.30 -1.24 12.76
CA ARG A 39 6.26 -2.34 12.68
C ARG A 39 7.69 -1.76 12.65
N PRO A 40 8.68 -2.38 13.32
CA PRO A 40 10.08 -1.92 13.28
C PRO A 40 10.68 -1.87 11.87
N THR A 41 10.12 -2.63 10.93
CA THR A 41 10.54 -2.63 9.53
C THR A 41 9.97 -1.46 8.71
N HIS A 42 9.08 -0.65 9.27
CA HIS A 42 8.54 0.50 8.58
C HIS A 42 9.50 1.69 8.68
N VAL A 43 10.13 2.02 7.54
CA VAL A 43 10.99 3.19 7.38
C VAL A 43 10.48 3.96 6.18
N VAL A 44 10.26 5.27 6.35
CA VAL A 44 9.92 6.15 5.23
C VAL A 44 11.16 6.30 4.35
N CYS A 45 11.05 5.86 3.11
CA CYS A 45 12.14 5.86 2.15
C CYS A 45 12.41 7.27 1.64
N THR A 46 13.68 7.67 1.65
CA THR A 46 14.15 8.92 1.07
C THR A 46 14.98 8.72 -0.21
N ASP A 47 15.20 7.47 -0.62
CA ASP A 47 15.96 7.12 -1.82
C ASP A 47 15.06 7.18 -3.07
N PHE A 48 15.31 8.15 -3.94
CA PHE A 48 14.58 8.31 -5.20
C PHE A 48 14.71 7.11 -6.14
N GLY A 49 15.83 6.37 -6.12
CA GLY A 49 16.00 5.17 -6.93
C GLY A 49 14.96 4.09 -6.57
N LYS A 50 14.69 3.92 -5.27
CA LYS A 50 13.66 3.01 -4.76
C LYS A 50 12.26 3.56 -5.03
N LEU A 51 12.02 4.82 -4.71
CA LEU A 51 10.71 5.46 -4.88
C LEU A 51 10.28 5.48 -6.34
N LEU A 52 11.20 5.74 -7.27
CA LEU A 52 10.92 5.89 -8.70
C LEU A 52 11.15 4.60 -9.51
N ASN A 53 11.43 3.47 -8.87
CA ASN A 53 11.70 2.20 -9.55
C ASN A 53 10.49 1.74 -10.40
N PRO A 54 10.58 1.76 -11.74
CA PRO A 54 9.44 1.41 -12.62
C PRO A 54 9.11 -0.09 -12.60
N SER A 55 10.04 -0.93 -12.15
CA SER A 55 9.84 -2.38 -12.07
C SER A 55 9.09 -2.80 -10.80
N ARG A 56 8.85 -1.88 -9.85
CA ARG A 56 8.13 -2.18 -8.61
C ARG A 56 6.62 -2.10 -8.84
N ASP A 57 5.89 -3.13 -8.43
CA ASP A 57 4.42 -3.09 -8.47
C ASP A 57 3.88 -2.38 -7.23
N PHE A 58 3.75 -1.06 -7.32
CA PHE A 58 3.22 -0.22 -6.24
C PHE A 58 1.73 -0.47 -5.98
N ASP A 59 0.99 -1.04 -6.92
CA ASP A 59 -0.45 -1.28 -6.77
C ASP A 59 -0.74 -2.52 -5.91
N ALA A 60 0.24 -3.41 -5.74
CA ALA A 60 0.15 -4.54 -4.81
C ALA A 60 0.03 -4.11 -3.34
N ALA A 61 0.35 -2.85 -3.01
CA ALA A 61 0.17 -2.32 -1.68
C ALA A 61 -1.28 -1.88 -1.42
N VAL A 62 -1.97 -2.59 -0.52
CA VAL A 62 -3.31 -2.23 -0.05
C VAL A 62 -3.32 -0.90 0.71
N LYS A 63 -2.20 -0.49 1.30
CA LYS A 63 -2.07 0.76 2.06
C LYS A 63 -1.16 1.74 1.33
N GLU A 64 -1.58 3.00 1.24
CA GLU A 64 -0.75 4.04 0.64
C GLU A 64 0.58 4.27 1.34
N ILE A 65 0.60 4.15 2.68
CA ILE A 65 1.82 4.29 3.46
C ILE A 65 2.91 3.28 3.05
N CYS A 66 2.53 2.11 2.54
CA CYS A 66 3.50 1.12 2.08
C CYS A 66 4.24 1.56 0.81
N ARG A 67 3.69 2.47 0.00
CA ARG A 67 4.29 2.90 -1.28
C ARG A 67 5.57 3.71 -1.11
N PHE A 68 5.82 4.22 0.08
CA PHE A 68 7.05 4.92 0.45
C PHE A 68 7.72 4.25 1.67
N CYS A 69 7.38 3.00 1.98
CA CYS A 69 8.02 2.22 3.03
C CYS A 69 9.18 1.40 2.43
N GLU A 70 10.39 1.53 2.96
CA GLU A 70 11.58 0.82 2.45
C GLU A 70 11.37 -0.70 2.38
N PHE A 71 10.76 -1.29 3.41
CA PHE A 71 10.49 -2.73 3.44
C PHE A 71 9.63 -3.20 2.26
N PHE A 72 8.62 -2.42 1.86
CA PHE A 72 7.83 -2.74 0.68
C PHE A 72 8.62 -2.49 -0.61
N LEU A 73 9.38 -1.39 -0.68
CA LEU A 73 10.15 -1.05 -1.86
C LEU A 73 11.26 -2.07 -2.16
N GLU A 74 11.75 -2.77 -1.14
CA GLU A 74 12.77 -3.82 -1.27
C GLU A 74 12.15 -5.20 -1.49
N HIS A 75 11.07 -5.54 -0.79
CA HIS A 75 10.56 -6.92 -0.73
C HIS A 75 9.17 -7.12 -1.37
N GLY A 76 8.54 -6.05 -1.85
CA GLY A 76 7.28 -6.13 -2.57
C GLY A 76 7.40 -6.92 -3.89
N PRO A 77 6.28 -7.15 -4.58
CA PRO A 77 6.30 -7.75 -5.91
C PRO A 77 6.82 -6.79 -6.98
N SER A 78 7.34 -7.33 -8.06
CA SER A 78 7.64 -6.57 -9.28
C SER A 78 6.44 -6.54 -10.21
N THR A 79 6.42 -5.62 -11.17
CA THR A 79 5.39 -5.58 -12.21
C THR A 79 5.37 -6.83 -13.08
N ALA A 80 6.50 -7.56 -13.15
CA ALA A 80 6.58 -8.84 -13.85
C ALA A 80 5.86 -9.98 -13.10
N ASP A 81 5.66 -9.87 -11.79
CA ASP A 81 4.99 -10.88 -10.95
C ASP A 81 3.45 -10.77 -10.99
N ARG A 82 2.91 -9.75 -11.66
CA ARG A 82 1.46 -9.48 -11.70
C ARG A 82 0.73 -10.54 -12.51
N ALA A 83 0.15 -11.52 -11.83
CA ALA A 83 -0.67 -12.56 -12.44
C ALA A 83 -2.13 -12.09 -12.62
N GLY A 84 -2.48 -11.67 -13.84
CA GLY A 84 -3.87 -11.39 -14.27
C GLY A 84 -4.40 -9.97 -14.02
N GLU A 85 -5.61 -9.71 -14.53
CA GLU A 85 -6.35 -8.44 -14.42
C GLU A 85 -7.09 -8.32 -13.07
N GLY A 86 -6.36 -8.41 -11.95
CA GLY A 86 -6.94 -8.09 -10.64
C GLY A 86 -7.60 -6.70 -10.63
N PRO A 87 -8.50 -6.41 -9.66
CA PRO A 87 -9.18 -5.13 -9.61
C PRO A 87 -8.17 -3.99 -9.70
N THR A 88 -8.31 -3.19 -10.75
CA THR A 88 -7.42 -2.05 -10.99
C THR A 88 -7.67 -1.04 -9.87
N ARG A 89 -6.59 -0.56 -9.25
CA ARG A 89 -6.66 0.42 -8.18
C ARG A 89 -7.53 1.61 -8.64
N GLN A 90 -8.53 1.94 -7.83
CA GLN A 90 -9.37 3.11 -8.07
C GLN A 90 -8.69 4.34 -7.45
N GLY A 91 -8.76 5.48 -8.15
CA GLY A 91 -8.19 6.76 -7.69
C GLY A 91 -7.12 7.33 -8.61
N ASN A 92 -6.47 8.43 -8.16
CA ASN A 92 -5.48 9.14 -8.95
C ASN A 92 -4.24 8.25 -9.20
N PRO A 93 -3.89 7.93 -10.46
CA PRO A 93 -2.68 7.15 -10.75
C PRO A 93 -1.40 7.91 -10.38
N ASN A 94 -1.46 9.24 -10.27
CA ASN A 94 -0.33 10.06 -9.83
C ASN A 94 -0.19 10.02 -8.31
N ARG A 95 0.68 9.13 -7.83
CA ARG A 95 1.03 8.98 -6.40
C ARG A 95 1.61 10.23 -5.70
N PHE A 96 1.91 11.27 -6.47
CA PHE A 96 2.56 12.50 -6.01
C PHE A 96 1.61 13.71 -6.03
N LEU A 97 0.40 13.55 -6.56
CA LEU A 97 -0.60 14.59 -6.59
C LEU A 97 -1.72 14.15 -5.63
N LEU A 98 -1.63 14.64 -4.39
CA LEU A 98 -2.69 14.58 -3.39
C LEU A 98 -3.89 15.40 -3.86
#